data_AF-A0A9P1MZT7-F1
#
_entry.id   AF-A0A9P1MZT7-F1
#
_cell.length_a   1.000
_cell.length_b   1.000
_cell.length_c   1.000
_cell.angle_alpha   90.00
_cell.angle_beta   90.00
_cell.angle_gamma   90.00
#
_symmetry.space_group_name_H-M   'P 1'
#
loop_
_entity.id
_entity.type
_entity.pdbx_description
1 polymer ?
#
loop_
_entity_poly.entity_id
_entity_poly.type
_entity_poly.pdbx_seq_one_letter_code
_entity_poly.pdbx_strand_id
1 'polypeptide(L)'
;MWQASDELQNEQTALLMLPNEVLIQIIRRLPRHDVFFSIAHTNIRLRRLVQSNLKTLRLFDVHCHVHVVDSHPLHNYRDDGTDPIITYSFTLFDRLLPDYKQKKRLCLRGNDQRYKELHISHFIDSKMNAQFERAGYDVNVSQNVANTLLSYMKLRAMRFQVRKQCKNESTRKEDDFFANCMEFCERICTKTDIKSILLCSKNVLFPWNLGHKSMEKLRSLNRLRSLILENMTTIDPTQYVPLSNLCSLQFRLDQRHRIDIQNVELQQINGSILKLISDYCVSNFDFSAYSDISAIVSQISSIDMCLFISTWRSSQKPWNIRSISFNSMVTIDEFRSNAYRLLPNDQIMDVPYCRFRSIHRTYPNIAIELACYGNGNATQWLIRTGYIDPPN
;
A
#
# COMPACT_ATOMS: atom_id res chain seq x y z
N MET A 1 -28.72 41.07 -38.20
CA MET A 1 -28.63 39.98 -37.20
C MET A 1 -27.21 39.37 -37.24
N TRP A 2 -26.18 40.21 -37.16
CA TRP A 2 -24.75 39.88 -37.31
C TRP A 2 -23.95 40.79 -36.35
N GLN A 3 -24.15 40.63 -35.04
CA GLN A 3 -23.40 41.40 -34.02
C GLN A 3 -22.82 40.51 -32.90
N ALA A 4 -23.03 39.19 -32.95
CA ALA A 4 -22.55 38.28 -31.91
C ALA A 4 -21.12 37.75 -32.14
N SER A 5 -20.45 38.09 -33.25
CA SER A 5 -19.10 37.56 -33.56
C SER A 5 -17.95 38.37 -32.94
N ASP A 6 -18.10 39.70 -32.85
CA ASP A 6 -16.98 40.59 -32.51
C ASP A 6 -16.83 40.78 -30.99
N GLU A 7 -17.92 40.73 -30.23
CA GLU A 7 -17.88 40.79 -28.76
C GLU A 7 -17.22 39.54 -28.15
N LEU A 8 -17.51 38.35 -28.70
CA LEU A 8 -16.90 37.09 -28.25
C LEU A 8 -15.39 37.00 -28.55
N GLN A 9 -14.90 37.66 -29.60
CA GLN A 9 -13.46 37.76 -29.88
C GLN A 9 -12.74 38.77 -28.96
N ASN A 10 -13.40 39.86 -28.59
CA ASN A 10 -12.87 40.87 -27.66
C ASN A 10 -12.82 40.36 -26.19
N GLU A 11 -13.76 39.53 -25.76
CA GLU A 11 -13.74 38.95 -24.42
C GLU A 11 -12.66 37.86 -24.25
N GLN A 12 -12.41 37.05 -25.29
CA GLN A 12 -11.32 36.07 -25.29
C GLN A 12 -9.93 36.71 -25.14
N THR A 13 -9.77 37.94 -25.65
CA THR A 13 -8.54 38.72 -25.48
C THR A 13 -8.43 39.33 -24.08
N ALA A 14 -9.52 39.82 -23.48
CA ALA A 14 -9.51 40.44 -22.15
C ALA A 14 -9.00 39.51 -21.03
N LEU A 15 -9.43 38.24 -21.01
CA LEU A 15 -8.96 37.27 -20.01
C LEU A 15 -7.45 37.02 -20.15
N LEU A 16 -6.96 36.91 -21.38
CA LEU A 16 -5.54 36.71 -21.66
C LEU A 16 -4.69 37.94 -21.39
N MET A 17 -5.26 39.13 -21.15
CA MET A 17 -4.52 40.33 -20.75
C MET A 17 -4.30 40.43 -19.23
N LEU A 18 -4.96 39.59 -18.43
CA LEU A 18 -4.79 39.59 -16.97
C LEU A 18 -3.36 39.23 -16.55
N PRO A 19 -2.87 39.75 -15.40
CA PRO A 19 -1.59 39.33 -14.82
C PRO A 19 -1.54 37.83 -14.51
N ASN A 20 -0.35 37.23 -14.55
CA ASN A 20 -0.15 35.80 -14.32
C ASN A 20 -0.62 35.37 -12.92
N GLU A 21 -0.49 36.25 -11.93
CA GLU A 21 -0.90 36.06 -10.53
C GLU A 21 -2.42 35.95 -10.42
N VAL A 22 -3.17 36.72 -11.21
CA VAL A 22 -4.63 36.66 -11.23
C VAL A 22 -5.07 35.40 -11.97
N LEU A 23 -4.48 35.12 -13.13
CA LEU A 23 -4.78 33.93 -13.92
C LEU A 23 -4.54 32.64 -13.14
N ILE A 24 -3.45 32.54 -12.38
CA ILE A 24 -3.18 31.33 -11.60
C ILE A 24 -4.19 31.15 -10.45
N GLN A 25 -4.70 32.23 -9.85
CA GLN A 25 -5.76 32.14 -8.85
C GLN A 25 -7.07 31.64 -9.44
N ILE A 26 -7.42 32.10 -10.65
CA ILE A 26 -8.58 31.59 -11.39
C ILE A 26 -8.39 30.09 -11.68
N ILE A 27 -7.25 29.71 -12.27
CA ILE A 27 -6.93 28.31 -12.61
C ILE A 27 -7.00 27.38 -11.37
N ARG A 28 -6.54 27.84 -10.20
CA ARG A 28 -6.58 27.06 -8.95
C ARG A 28 -8.00 26.72 -8.49
N ARG A 29 -9.01 27.49 -8.90
CA ARG A 29 -10.41 27.27 -8.55
C ARG A 29 -11.14 26.35 -9.52
N LEU A 30 -10.56 26.08 -10.69
CA LEU A 30 -11.19 25.27 -11.71
C LEU A 30 -11.03 23.76 -11.43
N PRO A 31 -11.96 22.93 -11.93
CA PRO A 31 -11.82 21.48 -11.87
C PRO A 31 -10.53 21.03 -12.55
N ARG A 32 -9.88 20.01 -11.98
CA ARG A 32 -8.61 19.46 -12.49
C ARG A 32 -8.73 19.09 -13.97
N HIS A 33 -9.83 18.42 -14.32
CA HIS A 33 -10.15 18.02 -15.69
C HIS A 33 -10.03 19.20 -16.66
N ASP A 34 -10.66 20.32 -16.35
CA ASP A 34 -10.72 21.47 -17.26
C ASP A 34 -9.37 22.19 -17.34
N VAL A 35 -8.65 22.28 -16.23
CA VAL A 35 -7.28 22.83 -16.22
C VAL A 35 -6.37 22.05 -17.16
N PHE A 36 -6.44 20.72 -17.14
CA PHE A 36 -5.49 19.87 -17.83
C PHE A 36 -5.92 19.49 -19.24
N PHE A 37 -7.18 19.17 -19.50
CA PHE A 37 -7.66 18.76 -20.83
C PHE A 37 -8.14 19.93 -21.68
N SER A 38 -8.40 21.09 -21.10
CA SER A 38 -8.87 22.27 -21.84
C SER A 38 -7.85 23.41 -21.76
N ILE A 39 -7.66 24.02 -20.59
CA ILE A 39 -6.90 25.28 -20.41
C ILE A 39 -5.44 25.15 -20.82
N ALA A 40 -4.78 24.06 -20.42
CA ALA A 40 -3.39 23.80 -20.80
C ALA A 40 -3.21 23.60 -22.32
N HIS A 41 -4.29 23.35 -23.06
CA HIS A 41 -4.24 23.09 -24.50
C HIS A 41 -4.78 24.25 -25.34
N THR A 42 -5.48 25.23 -24.76
CA THR A 42 -6.06 26.36 -25.50
C THR A 42 -5.03 27.42 -25.91
N ASN A 43 -4.03 27.72 -25.06
CA ASN A 43 -3.07 28.79 -25.31
C ASN A 43 -1.67 28.48 -24.73
N ILE A 44 -0.61 28.90 -25.43
CA ILE A 44 0.79 28.67 -25.02
C ILE A 44 1.12 29.36 -23.68
N ARG A 45 0.63 30.59 -23.46
CA ARG A 45 0.82 31.33 -22.20
C ARG A 45 0.19 30.57 -21.04
N LEU A 46 -1.06 30.11 -21.20
CA LEU A 46 -1.78 29.35 -20.17
C LEU A 46 -1.10 27.99 -19.92
N ARG A 47 -0.64 27.30 -20.96
CA ARG A 47 0.14 26.07 -20.84
C ARG A 47 1.39 26.27 -20.00
N ARG A 48 2.19 27.29 -20.32
CA ARG A 48 3.41 27.62 -19.56
C ARG A 48 3.07 27.98 -18.12
N LEU A 49 2.03 28.79 -17.92
CA LEU A 49 1.58 29.18 -16.59
C LEU A 49 1.19 27.97 -15.74
N VAL A 50 0.45 27.00 -16.31
CA VAL A 50 0.11 25.74 -15.64
C VAL A 50 1.37 24.92 -15.33
N GLN A 51 2.24 24.71 -16.32
CA GLN A 51 3.47 23.91 -16.18
C GLN A 51 4.43 24.48 -15.13
N SER A 52 4.61 25.80 -15.08
CA SER A 52 5.46 26.46 -14.09
C SER A 52 4.89 26.40 -12.66
N ASN A 53 3.59 26.13 -12.51
CA ASN A 53 2.89 26.19 -11.22
C ASN A 53 2.34 24.84 -10.73
N LEU A 54 2.73 23.72 -11.36
CA LEU A 54 2.22 22.37 -11.04
C LEU A 54 2.27 21.99 -9.56
N LYS A 55 3.30 22.44 -8.84
CA LYS A 55 3.45 22.18 -7.39
C LYS A 55 2.33 22.80 -6.54
N THR A 56 1.73 23.88 -7.03
CA THR A 56 0.66 24.62 -6.35
C THR A 56 -0.73 24.28 -6.87
N LEU A 57 -0.80 23.65 -8.05
CA LEU A 57 -2.05 23.24 -8.68
C LEU A 57 -2.55 21.90 -8.13
N ARG A 58 -3.86 21.68 -8.26
CA ARG A 58 -4.51 20.46 -7.78
C ARG A 58 -4.28 19.32 -8.79
N LEU A 59 -3.23 18.54 -8.57
CA LEU A 59 -2.88 17.37 -9.39
C LEU A 59 -3.91 16.22 -9.27
N PHE A 60 -3.94 15.33 -10.27
CA PHE A 60 -4.72 14.09 -10.21
C PHE A 60 -4.08 13.11 -9.25
N ASP A 61 -4.90 12.41 -8.46
CA ASP A 61 -4.40 11.34 -7.61
C ASP A 61 -4.38 10.04 -8.40
N VAL A 62 -3.23 9.37 -8.35
CA VAL A 62 -2.95 8.23 -9.24
C VAL A 62 -2.47 7.04 -8.43
N HIS A 63 -2.89 5.86 -8.86
CA HIS A 63 -2.28 4.61 -8.45
C HIS A 63 -1.41 4.08 -9.59
N CYS A 64 -0.24 3.57 -9.27
CA CYS A 64 0.65 2.94 -10.25
C CYS A 64 0.74 1.44 -9.98
N HIS A 65 0.51 0.64 -11.01
CA HIS A 65 0.77 -0.78 -11.00
C HIS A 65 2.06 -1.06 -11.77
N VAL A 66 3.06 -1.56 -11.07
CA VAL A 66 4.35 -1.96 -11.62
C VAL A 66 4.37 -3.47 -11.77
N HIS A 67 4.59 -3.94 -12.99
CA HIS A 67 4.76 -5.35 -13.31
C HIS A 67 6.20 -5.56 -13.78
N VAL A 68 6.92 -6.43 -13.07
CA VAL A 68 8.31 -6.80 -13.38
C VAL A 68 8.32 -8.25 -13.82
N VAL A 69 8.85 -8.52 -15.01
CA VAL A 69 9.13 -9.88 -15.48
C VAL A 69 10.63 -10.04 -15.59
N ASP A 70 11.15 -10.93 -14.75
CA ASP A 70 12.55 -11.32 -14.76
C ASP A 70 12.62 -12.79 -15.21
N SER A 71 13.07 -13.00 -16.45
CA SER A 71 12.99 -14.30 -17.15
C SER A 71 14.26 -15.13 -17.13
N HIS A 72 15.30 -14.75 -16.36
CA HIS A 72 16.62 -15.37 -16.49
C HIS A 72 16.97 -16.39 -15.39
N PRO A 73 17.69 -17.48 -15.72
CA PRO A 73 18.26 -18.42 -14.76
C PRO A 73 19.43 -17.77 -14.00
N LEU A 74 19.32 -17.69 -12.67
CA LEU A 74 20.12 -16.80 -11.80
C LEU A 74 21.59 -17.19 -11.60
N HIS A 75 22.17 -18.03 -12.45
CA HIS A 75 23.53 -18.53 -12.24
C HIS A 75 24.60 -17.45 -12.49
N ASN A 76 24.39 -16.49 -13.40
CA ASN A 76 25.31 -15.37 -13.63
C ASN A 76 24.55 -14.04 -13.61
N TYR A 77 25.04 -13.08 -12.81
CA TYR A 77 24.54 -11.70 -12.87
C TYR A 77 25.28 -11.01 -14.02
N ARG A 78 24.56 -10.74 -15.11
CA ARG A 78 24.79 -9.68 -16.13
C ARG A 78 26.19 -9.58 -16.77
N ASP A 79 26.48 -10.49 -17.70
CA ASP A 79 27.50 -10.27 -18.75
C ASP A 79 26.90 -10.26 -20.18
N ASP A 80 25.61 -10.55 -20.36
CA ASP A 80 24.96 -10.74 -21.67
C ASP A 80 24.01 -9.60 -22.11
N GLY A 81 23.77 -8.60 -21.25
CA GLY A 81 23.04 -7.38 -21.60
C GLY A 81 21.51 -7.50 -21.69
N THR A 82 20.88 -8.53 -21.12
CA THR A 82 19.41 -8.69 -21.15
C THR A 82 18.75 -8.19 -19.85
N ASP A 83 17.93 -7.14 -19.96
CA ASP A 83 17.31 -6.47 -18.82
C ASP A 83 15.89 -6.95 -18.49
N PRO A 84 15.45 -6.89 -17.21
CA PRO A 84 14.09 -7.25 -16.83
C PRO A 84 13.07 -6.33 -17.50
N ILE A 85 11.93 -6.89 -17.90
CA ILE A 85 10.85 -6.11 -18.51
C ILE A 85 10.04 -5.47 -17.40
N ILE A 86 10.01 -4.14 -17.37
CA ILE A 86 9.25 -3.37 -16.38
C ILE A 86 8.17 -2.56 -17.08
N THR A 87 6.93 -2.81 -16.67
CA THR A 87 5.74 -2.08 -17.14
C THR A 87 5.08 -1.35 -15.99
N TYR A 88 4.76 -0.08 -16.19
CA TYR A 88 4.04 0.79 -15.27
C TYR A 88 2.68 1.10 -15.86
N SER A 89 1.62 0.93 -15.08
CA SER A 89 0.28 1.28 -15.48
C SER A 89 -0.29 2.29 -14.49
N PHE A 90 -0.61 3.48 -14.98
CA PHE A 90 -1.11 4.60 -14.17
C PHE A 90 -2.62 4.72 -14.30
N THR A 91 -3.33 4.56 -13.19
CA THR A 91 -4.78 4.68 -13.12
C THR A 91 -5.17 5.92 -12.33
N LEU A 92 -5.97 6.80 -12.93
CA LEU A 92 -6.51 8.00 -12.27
C LEU A 92 -7.70 7.62 -11.38
N PHE A 93 -7.82 8.28 -10.21
CA PHE A 93 -8.94 8.08 -9.31
C PHE A 93 -9.68 9.38 -8.99
N ASP A 94 -11.01 9.35 -9.12
CA ASP A 94 -11.87 10.36 -8.53
C ASP A 94 -12.07 10.08 -7.04
N ARG A 95 -11.77 11.07 -6.21
CA ARG A 95 -11.92 10.99 -4.75
C ARG A 95 -13.38 11.10 -4.30
N LEU A 96 -14.27 11.56 -5.18
CA LEU A 96 -15.68 11.80 -4.87
C LEU A 96 -16.51 10.52 -4.92
N LEU A 97 -15.99 9.45 -5.52
CA LEU A 97 -16.69 8.18 -5.61
C LEU A 97 -16.68 7.42 -4.26
N PRO A 98 -17.81 6.80 -3.84
CA PRO A 98 -17.93 6.08 -2.56
C PRO A 98 -16.84 5.02 -2.34
N ASP A 99 -16.48 4.31 -3.41
CA ASP A 99 -15.50 3.22 -3.39
C ASP A 99 -14.06 3.67 -3.21
N TYR A 100 -13.77 4.98 -3.29
CA TYR A 100 -12.40 5.49 -3.26
C TYR A 100 -11.64 5.00 -2.02
N LYS A 101 -12.28 4.95 -0.84
CA LYS A 101 -11.64 4.47 0.40
C LYS A 101 -11.26 2.99 0.34
N GLN A 102 -12.09 2.14 -0.27
CA GLN A 102 -11.85 0.70 -0.39
C GLN A 102 -10.82 0.40 -1.49
N LYS A 103 -10.98 0.99 -2.68
CA LYS A 103 -10.06 0.85 -3.82
C LYS A 103 -8.64 1.38 -3.49
N LYS A 104 -8.54 2.46 -2.71
CA LYS A 104 -7.27 3.00 -2.19
C LYS A 104 -6.55 2.05 -1.23
N ARG A 105 -7.28 1.37 -0.36
CA ARG A 105 -6.69 0.42 0.62
C ARG A 105 -6.17 -0.83 -0.07
N LEU A 106 -6.87 -1.29 -1.09
CA LEU A 106 -6.60 -2.57 -1.74
C LEU A 106 -5.73 -2.44 -3.01
N CYS A 107 -5.29 -1.21 -3.35
CA CYS A 107 -4.60 -0.92 -4.61
C CYS A 107 -5.31 -1.55 -5.83
N LEU A 108 -6.65 -1.60 -5.80
CA LEU A 108 -7.46 -2.28 -6.81
C LEU A 108 -7.58 -1.44 -8.07
N ARG A 109 -7.75 -2.12 -9.21
CA ARG A 109 -8.27 -1.53 -10.45
C ARG A 109 -9.61 -0.86 -10.13
N GLY A 110 -9.68 0.43 -10.34
CA GLY A 110 -10.85 1.22 -10.06
C GLY A 110 -10.90 2.34 -11.06
N ASN A 111 -11.15 1.97 -12.31
CA ASN A 111 -11.27 2.93 -13.38
C ASN A 111 -12.50 3.79 -13.09
N ASP A 112 -12.29 5.09 -12.90
CA ASP A 112 -13.30 6.02 -13.38
C ASP A 112 -13.38 5.81 -14.89
N GLN A 113 -14.54 5.39 -15.40
CA GLN A 113 -14.71 5.04 -16.82
C GLN A 113 -14.37 6.21 -17.76
N ARG A 114 -14.32 7.45 -17.24
CA ARG A 114 -13.90 8.64 -17.98
C ARG A 114 -12.40 8.68 -18.25
N TYR A 115 -11.58 7.97 -17.48
CA TYR A 115 -10.12 8.02 -17.57
C TYR A 115 -9.54 6.66 -17.96
N LYS A 116 -8.70 6.69 -19.01
CA LYS A 116 -7.99 5.49 -19.52
C LYS A 116 -6.69 5.28 -18.78
N GLU A 117 -6.28 4.02 -18.65
CA GLU A 117 -5.00 3.64 -18.06
C GLU A 117 -3.86 4.02 -19.01
N LEU A 118 -2.82 4.67 -18.47
CA LEU A 118 -1.60 4.98 -19.21
C LEU A 118 -0.57 3.90 -18.90
N HIS A 119 -0.22 3.10 -19.90
CA HIS A 119 0.82 2.09 -19.82
C HIS A 119 2.15 2.68 -20.28
N ILE A 120 3.21 2.42 -19.53
CA ILE A 120 4.57 2.83 -19.83
C ILE A 120 5.47 1.63 -19.66
N SER A 121 6.22 1.28 -20.68
CA SER A 121 7.32 0.32 -20.59
C SER A 121 8.64 1.05 -20.83
N HIS A 122 9.66 0.64 -20.09
CA HIS A 122 11.03 1.02 -20.40
C HIS A 122 11.91 -0.22 -20.40
N PHE A 123 12.87 -0.22 -21.32
CA PHE A 123 14.09 -1.01 -21.24
C PHE A 123 15.19 -0.03 -20.77
N ILE A 124 16.24 -0.52 -20.10
CA ILE A 124 17.30 0.33 -19.50
C ILE A 124 18.01 1.22 -20.54
N ASP A 125 17.95 0.85 -21.81
CA ASP A 125 18.30 1.62 -23.01
C ASP A 125 17.42 2.87 -23.28
N SER A 126 16.69 3.32 -22.25
CA SER A 126 16.25 4.72 -22.03
C SER A 126 15.11 5.21 -22.92
N LYS A 127 14.57 4.37 -23.81
CA LYS A 127 13.37 4.71 -24.59
C LYS A 127 12.11 4.33 -23.81
N MET A 128 11.37 5.38 -23.43
CA MET A 128 10.08 5.25 -22.77
C MET A 128 9.00 5.04 -23.84
N ASN A 129 8.41 3.84 -23.88
CA ASN A 129 7.25 3.55 -24.72
C ASN A 129 6.00 3.75 -23.90
N ALA A 130 5.07 4.57 -24.38
CA ALA A 130 3.82 4.86 -23.68
C ALA A 130 2.62 4.51 -24.55
N GLN A 131 1.59 3.93 -23.96
CA GLN A 131 0.37 3.46 -24.62
C GLN A 131 -0.88 3.78 -23.81
N PHE A 132 -1.98 4.04 -24.49
CA PHE A 132 -3.32 4.14 -23.88
C PHE A 132 -4.22 3.01 -24.36
N GLU A 133 -4.99 2.43 -23.45
CA GLU A 133 -6.06 1.51 -23.82
C GLU A 133 -7.26 2.31 -24.40
N ARG A 134 -7.61 2.10 -25.68
CA ARG A 134 -8.77 2.69 -26.35
C ARG A 134 -9.59 1.62 -27.04
N ALA A 135 -10.80 1.37 -26.52
CA ALA A 135 -11.77 0.45 -27.12
C ALA A 135 -11.21 -0.95 -27.40
N GLY A 136 -10.40 -1.47 -26.48
CA GLY A 136 -9.75 -2.78 -26.59
C GLY A 136 -8.43 -2.80 -27.37
N TYR A 137 -7.93 -1.65 -27.83
CA TYR A 137 -6.64 -1.54 -28.54
C TYR A 137 -5.69 -0.56 -27.86
N ASP A 138 -4.39 -0.85 -27.89
CA ASP A 138 -3.35 0.03 -27.37
C ASP A 138 -2.93 1.06 -28.42
N VAL A 139 -3.00 2.34 -28.05
CA VAL A 139 -2.60 3.47 -28.90
C VAL A 139 -1.30 4.05 -28.38
N ASN A 140 -0.26 4.06 -29.23
CA ASN A 140 1.04 4.63 -28.88
C ASN A 140 0.95 6.16 -28.62
N VAL A 141 1.66 6.60 -27.60
CA VAL A 141 1.76 7.98 -27.14
C VAL A 141 3.21 8.42 -27.24
N SER A 142 3.44 9.61 -27.80
CA SER A 142 4.79 10.15 -27.87
C SER A 142 5.34 10.43 -26.46
N GLN A 143 6.66 10.29 -26.30
CA GLN A 143 7.33 10.49 -25.02
C GLN A 143 7.05 11.88 -24.41
N ASN A 144 7.00 12.93 -25.23
CA ASN A 144 6.68 14.28 -24.77
C ASN A 144 5.27 14.41 -24.19
N VAL A 145 4.28 13.76 -24.83
CA VAL A 145 2.89 13.76 -24.35
C VAL A 145 2.81 12.95 -23.05
N ALA A 146 3.43 11.78 -23.00
CA ALA A 146 3.46 10.96 -21.79
C ALA A 146 4.13 11.68 -20.60
N ASN A 147 5.29 12.31 -20.81
CA ASN A 147 5.95 13.13 -19.79
C ASN A 147 5.06 14.27 -19.30
N THR A 148 4.35 14.93 -20.22
CA THR A 148 3.42 16.00 -19.88
C THR A 148 2.28 15.46 -19.02
N LEU A 149 1.68 14.32 -19.39
CA LEU A 149 0.60 13.69 -18.62
C LEU A 149 1.06 13.28 -17.21
N LEU A 150 2.23 12.65 -17.10
CA LEU A 150 2.82 12.22 -15.82
C LEU A 150 3.14 13.40 -14.91
N SER A 151 3.52 14.56 -15.47
CA SER A 151 3.71 15.80 -14.71
C SER A 151 2.41 16.31 -14.04
N TYR A 152 1.24 15.88 -14.49
CA TYR A 152 -0.03 16.24 -13.84
C TYR A 152 -0.45 15.26 -12.75
N MET A 153 0.35 14.22 -12.51
CA MET A 153 0.03 13.14 -11.58
C MET A 153 0.65 13.36 -10.20
N LYS A 154 -0.15 13.06 -9.19
CA LYS A 154 0.26 12.87 -7.81
C LYS A 154 0.11 11.40 -7.45
N LEU A 155 1.24 10.71 -7.33
CA LEU A 155 1.25 9.28 -7.01
C LEU A 155 0.91 9.06 -5.53
N ARG A 156 -0.10 8.22 -5.28
CA ARG A 156 -0.68 7.99 -3.95
C ARG A 156 -0.59 6.55 -3.46
N ALA A 157 -0.64 5.60 -4.37
CA ALA A 157 -0.55 4.19 -4.03
C ALA A 157 0.20 3.46 -5.13
N MET A 158 0.87 2.37 -4.75
CA MET A 158 1.58 1.54 -5.70
C MET A 158 1.31 0.07 -5.45
N ARG A 159 1.29 -0.68 -6.53
CA ARG A 159 1.26 -2.14 -6.51
C ARG A 159 2.46 -2.63 -7.30
N PHE A 160 3.24 -3.52 -6.72
CA PHE A 160 4.35 -4.20 -7.38
C PHE A 160 3.98 -5.66 -7.54
N GLN A 161 4.07 -6.16 -8.76
CA GLN A 161 3.95 -7.58 -9.10
C GLN A 161 5.25 -8.01 -9.77
N VAL A 162 6.01 -8.84 -9.08
CA VAL A 162 7.28 -9.36 -9.59
C VAL A 162 7.10 -10.82 -9.94
N ARG A 163 7.38 -11.18 -11.19
CA ARG A 163 7.42 -12.56 -11.66
C ARG A 163 8.85 -12.91 -12.01
N LYS A 164 9.48 -13.70 -11.14
CA LYS A 164 10.75 -14.36 -11.42
C LYS A 164 10.47 -15.71 -12.09
N GLN A 165 10.89 -15.88 -13.35
CA GLN A 165 10.83 -17.15 -14.07
C GLN A 165 12.17 -17.85 -13.91
N CYS A 166 12.32 -18.54 -12.78
CA CYS A 166 13.56 -19.24 -12.45
C CYS A 166 13.39 -20.75 -12.60
N LYS A 167 14.49 -21.45 -12.90
CA LYS A 167 14.55 -22.92 -12.79
C LYS A 167 14.62 -23.32 -11.32
N ASN A 168 14.18 -24.53 -10.97
CA ASN A 168 14.16 -25.03 -9.58
C ASN A 168 15.53 -24.99 -8.88
N GLU A 169 16.63 -25.07 -9.65
CA GLU A 169 18.02 -25.04 -9.17
C GLU A 169 18.56 -23.61 -8.94
N SER A 170 17.77 -22.58 -9.21
CA SER A 170 18.21 -21.18 -9.13
C SER A 170 18.34 -20.73 -7.68
N THR A 171 19.39 -19.96 -7.38
CA THR A 171 19.62 -19.39 -6.04
C THR A 171 18.77 -18.14 -5.83
N ARG A 172 18.12 -18.05 -4.66
CA ARG A 172 17.35 -16.85 -4.26
C ARG A 172 18.28 -15.65 -4.15
N LYS A 173 18.12 -14.68 -5.06
CA LYS A 173 18.85 -13.40 -5.03
C LYS A 173 17.91 -12.26 -4.66
N GLU A 174 18.40 -11.41 -3.77
CA GLU A 174 17.83 -10.11 -3.47
C GLU A 174 18.00 -9.17 -4.66
N ASP A 175 17.03 -8.28 -4.89
CA ASP A 175 17.10 -7.28 -5.96
C ASP A 175 16.51 -5.93 -5.53
N ASP A 176 16.91 -4.88 -6.24
CA ASP A 176 16.49 -3.51 -5.95
C ASP A 176 15.38 -2.99 -6.86
N PHE A 177 14.54 -3.88 -7.43
CA PHE A 177 13.48 -3.46 -8.37
C PHE A 177 12.53 -2.44 -7.76
N PHE A 178 12.19 -2.58 -6.47
CA PHE A 178 11.31 -1.63 -5.80
C PHE A 178 11.93 -0.23 -5.74
N ALA A 179 13.18 -0.10 -5.26
CA ALA A 179 13.86 1.19 -5.20
C ALA A 179 14.01 1.84 -6.59
N ASN A 180 14.45 1.07 -7.59
CA ASN A 180 14.69 1.58 -8.94
C ASN A 180 13.39 2.08 -9.60
N CYS A 181 12.28 1.34 -9.42
CA CYS A 181 10.98 1.76 -9.94
C CYS A 181 10.39 2.95 -9.19
N MET A 182 10.62 3.03 -7.89
CA MET A 182 10.23 4.18 -7.08
C MET A 182 10.97 5.44 -7.54
N GLU A 183 12.28 5.35 -7.76
CA GLU A 183 13.11 6.46 -8.27
C GLU A 183 12.63 6.92 -9.65
N PHE A 184 12.32 5.97 -10.55
CA PHE A 184 11.68 6.29 -11.83
C PHE A 184 10.40 7.11 -11.65
N CYS A 185 9.47 6.64 -10.80
CA CYS A 185 8.21 7.32 -10.53
C CYS A 185 8.41 8.71 -9.90
N GLU A 186 9.38 8.86 -9.00
CA GLU A 186 9.75 10.14 -8.37
C GLU A 186 10.31 11.14 -9.37
N ARG A 187 11.01 10.67 -10.40
CA ARG A 187 11.55 11.52 -11.46
C ARG A 187 10.47 12.00 -12.44
N ILE A 188 9.51 11.14 -12.79
CA ILE A 188 8.53 11.45 -13.85
C ILE A 188 7.24 12.10 -13.33
N CYS A 189 6.83 11.81 -12.08
CA CYS A 189 5.64 12.40 -11.50
C CYS A 189 5.99 13.67 -10.73
N THR A 190 5.21 14.74 -10.87
CA THR A 190 5.45 15.99 -10.13
C THR A 190 5.44 15.81 -8.61
N LYS A 191 4.63 14.88 -8.10
CA LYS A 191 4.54 14.64 -6.66
C LYS A 191 4.31 13.17 -6.33
N THR A 192 5.21 12.61 -5.54
CA THR A 192 5.06 11.28 -4.92
C THR A 192 4.74 11.45 -3.43
N ASP A 193 3.61 10.91 -3.00
CA ASP A 193 3.14 11.01 -1.62
C ASP A 193 2.39 9.72 -1.29
N ILE A 194 3.18 8.63 -1.27
CA ILE A 194 2.73 7.24 -1.17
C ILE A 194 2.11 6.99 0.19
N LYS A 195 0.87 6.49 0.17
CA LYS A 195 0.09 6.15 1.37
C LYS A 195 -0.27 4.67 1.45
N SER A 196 -0.17 3.93 0.34
CA SER A 196 -0.51 2.51 0.28
C SER A 196 0.43 1.79 -0.67
N ILE A 197 0.96 0.64 -0.24
CA ILE A 197 1.82 -0.23 -1.04
C ILE A 197 1.33 -1.66 -0.95
N LEU A 198 1.33 -2.35 -2.09
CA LEU A 198 1.23 -3.81 -2.17
C LEU A 198 2.47 -4.34 -2.88
N LEU A 199 3.26 -5.19 -2.22
CA LEU A 199 4.38 -5.91 -2.82
C LEU A 199 3.98 -7.38 -3.00
N CYS A 200 4.05 -7.89 -4.22
CA CYS A 200 3.56 -9.21 -4.58
C CYS A 200 4.60 -9.99 -5.38
N SER A 201 4.94 -11.18 -4.90
CA SER A 201 5.59 -12.19 -5.75
C SER A 201 4.55 -13.02 -6.49
N LYS A 202 4.71 -13.18 -7.81
CA LYS A 202 3.87 -14.08 -8.61
C LYS A 202 4.27 -15.55 -8.51
N ASN A 203 5.46 -15.82 -7.99
CA ASN A 203 5.96 -17.17 -7.78
C ASN A 203 6.28 -17.36 -6.29
N VAL A 204 5.55 -18.26 -5.63
CA VAL A 204 5.73 -18.52 -4.19
C VAL A 204 6.93 -19.44 -3.92
N LEU A 205 7.27 -20.33 -4.85
CA LEU A 205 8.45 -21.20 -4.74
C LEU A 205 9.76 -20.40 -4.86
N PHE A 206 9.69 -19.30 -5.60
CA PHE A 206 10.77 -18.34 -5.77
C PHE A 206 10.31 -16.93 -5.37
N PRO A 207 10.12 -16.68 -4.07
CA PRO A 207 9.58 -15.42 -3.58
C PRO A 207 10.53 -14.28 -3.94
N TRP A 208 9.96 -13.12 -4.24
CA TRP A 208 10.73 -11.91 -4.41
C TRP A 208 11.34 -11.49 -3.07
N ASN A 209 12.66 -11.30 -3.03
CA ASN A 209 13.39 -10.78 -1.88
C ASN A 209 13.84 -9.35 -2.19
N LEU A 210 13.49 -8.40 -1.32
CA LEU A 210 13.92 -7.02 -1.45
C LEU A 210 15.40 -6.90 -1.07
N GLY A 211 16.19 -6.31 -1.96
CA GLY A 211 17.57 -5.91 -1.67
C GLY A 211 17.67 -4.69 -0.78
N HIS A 212 18.90 -4.40 -0.36
CA HIS A 212 19.21 -3.37 0.62
C HIS A 212 18.62 -1.99 0.26
N LYS A 213 18.79 -1.52 -0.98
CA LYS A 213 18.29 -0.18 -1.36
C LYS A 213 16.76 -0.16 -1.35
N SER A 214 16.12 -1.24 -1.75
CA SER A 214 14.66 -1.38 -1.68
C SER A 214 14.13 -1.36 -0.25
N MET A 215 14.85 -1.98 0.67
CA MET A 215 14.51 -1.98 2.09
C MET A 215 14.68 -0.60 2.72
N GLU A 216 15.79 0.09 2.44
CA GLU A 216 15.99 1.48 2.85
C GLU A 216 14.91 2.40 2.27
N LYS A 217 14.57 2.21 0.99
CA LYS A 217 13.51 2.98 0.33
C LYS A 217 12.17 2.75 1.03
N LEU A 218 11.81 1.51 1.34
CA LEU A 218 10.55 1.19 2.03
C LEU A 218 10.51 1.85 3.41
N ARG A 219 11.61 1.77 4.16
CA ARG A 219 11.76 2.38 5.49
C ARG A 219 11.65 3.91 5.45
N SER A 220 12.13 4.54 4.38
CA SER A 220 12.07 6.00 4.19
C SER A 220 10.65 6.55 3.97
N LEU A 221 9.65 5.68 3.70
CA LEU A 221 8.28 6.10 3.39
C LEU A 221 7.49 6.47 4.65
N ASN A 222 7.88 7.57 5.29
CA ASN A 222 7.31 8.05 6.55
C ASN A 222 5.80 8.31 6.51
N ARG A 223 5.18 8.43 5.34
CA ARG A 223 3.72 8.70 5.20
C ARG A 223 2.89 7.47 4.81
N LEU A 224 3.53 6.30 4.75
CA LEU A 224 2.88 5.05 4.43
C LEU A 224 1.84 4.72 5.51
N ARG A 225 0.61 4.41 5.07
CA ARG A 225 -0.50 4.04 5.96
C ARG A 225 -0.95 2.60 5.80
N SER A 226 -0.60 1.96 4.69
CA SER A 226 -1.02 0.60 4.38
C SER A 226 0.09 -0.12 3.65
N LEU A 227 0.49 -1.27 4.15
CA LEU A 227 1.46 -2.16 3.52
C LEU A 227 0.87 -3.57 3.44
N ILE A 228 0.85 -4.13 2.24
CA ILE A 228 0.44 -5.50 1.98
C ILE A 228 1.63 -6.22 1.36
N LEU A 229 2.06 -7.30 2.00
CA LEU A 229 3.08 -8.21 1.50
C LEU A 229 2.38 -9.51 1.09
N GLU A 230 2.31 -9.76 -0.22
CA GLU A 230 1.61 -10.90 -0.79
C GLU A 230 2.63 -11.88 -1.39
N ASN A 231 2.62 -13.15 -0.97
CA ASN A 231 3.56 -14.18 -1.44
C ASN A 231 5.04 -13.84 -1.19
N MET A 232 5.33 -12.91 -0.29
CA MET A 232 6.69 -12.48 0.09
C MET A 232 7.13 -13.24 1.34
N THR A 233 7.44 -14.53 1.20
CA THR A 233 7.54 -15.45 2.36
C THR A 233 8.79 -15.28 3.21
N THR A 234 9.76 -14.49 2.79
CA THR A 234 11.10 -14.36 3.39
C THR A 234 11.32 -13.03 4.11
N ILE A 235 10.40 -12.07 3.98
CA ILE A 235 10.58 -10.72 4.55
C ILE A 235 10.28 -10.73 6.04
N ASP A 236 11.25 -10.31 6.86
CA ASP A 236 11.03 -9.96 8.27
C ASP A 236 10.44 -8.56 8.38
N PRO A 237 9.18 -8.40 8.80
CA PRO A 237 8.56 -7.08 8.87
C PRO A 237 9.07 -6.20 10.01
N THR A 238 9.70 -6.78 11.03
CA THR A 238 10.07 -6.04 12.24
C THR A 238 11.26 -5.12 12.05
N GLN A 239 12.10 -5.40 11.06
CA GLN A 239 13.31 -4.63 10.78
C GLN A 239 13.09 -3.47 9.81
N TYR A 240 12.07 -3.54 8.96
CA TYR A 240 12.02 -2.70 7.74
C TYR A 240 10.71 -1.94 7.53
N VAL A 241 9.67 -2.21 8.30
CA VAL A 241 8.36 -1.56 8.12
C VAL A 241 8.27 -0.25 8.92
N PRO A 242 7.98 0.91 8.28
CA PRO A 242 7.82 2.17 8.99
C PRO A 242 6.47 2.21 9.73
N LEU A 243 6.47 1.84 11.01
CA LEU A 243 5.22 1.68 11.77
C LEU A 243 4.62 2.97 12.33
N SER A 244 5.39 4.05 12.41
CA SER A 244 4.97 5.31 13.05
C SER A 244 3.66 5.90 12.48
N ASN A 245 3.38 5.67 11.19
CA ASN A 245 2.17 6.17 10.51
C ASN A 245 1.32 5.06 9.88
N LEU A 246 1.71 3.79 10.07
CA LEU A 246 1.10 2.67 9.39
C LEU A 246 -0.22 2.31 10.06
N CYS A 247 -1.36 2.46 9.37
CA CYS A 247 -2.66 2.04 9.90
C CYS A 247 -2.98 0.58 9.58
N SER A 248 -2.33 -0.02 8.59
CA SER A 248 -2.61 -1.39 8.15
C SER A 248 -1.33 -2.11 7.71
N LEU A 249 -1.13 -3.32 8.23
CA LEU A 249 -0.07 -4.24 7.81
C LEU A 249 -0.67 -5.62 7.55
N GLN A 250 -0.50 -6.14 6.35
CA GLN A 250 -1.07 -7.44 5.97
C GLN A 250 -0.03 -8.34 5.31
N PHE A 251 0.06 -9.57 5.78
CA PHE A 251 0.78 -10.66 5.12
C PHE A 251 -0.25 -11.58 4.51
N ARG A 252 -0.18 -11.75 3.19
CA ARG A 252 -1.15 -12.53 2.42
C ARG A 252 -0.42 -13.61 1.66
N LEU A 253 -1.07 -14.75 1.55
CA LEU A 253 -0.70 -15.78 0.60
C LEU A 253 -1.86 -15.98 -0.36
N ASP A 254 -1.58 -15.95 -1.65
CA ASP A 254 -2.57 -16.19 -2.68
C ASP A 254 -3.05 -17.65 -2.59
N GLN A 255 -4.37 -17.83 -2.56
CA GLN A 255 -5.00 -19.13 -2.40
C GLN A 255 -4.62 -20.12 -3.50
N ARG A 256 -4.20 -19.64 -4.67
CA ARG A 256 -3.75 -20.48 -5.79
C ARG A 256 -2.47 -21.26 -5.48
N HIS A 257 -1.65 -20.79 -4.53
CA HIS A 257 -0.41 -21.44 -4.13
C HIS A 257 -0.56 -22.35 -2.91
N ARG A 258 -1.80 -22.68 -2.51
CA ARG A 258 -2.10 -23.53 -1.34
C ARG A 258 -1.35 -24.85 -1.33
N ILE A 259 -1.22 -25.50 -2.48
CA ILE A 259 -0.59 -26.82 -2.62
C ILE A 259 0.94 -26.67 -2.47
N ASP A 260 1.49 -25.55 -2.93
CA ASP A 260 2.94 -25.31 -2.93
C ASP A 260 3.49 -24.93 -1.55
N ILE A 261 2.63 -24.58 -0.58
CA ILE A 261 3.04 -24.10 0.76
C ILE A 261 4.01 -25.04 1.46
N GLN A 262 3.80 -26.36 1.33
CA GLN A 262 4.65 -27.36 2.00
C GLN A 262 6.10 -27.31 1.52
N ASN A 263 6.34 -26.80 0.31
CA ASN A 263 7.65 -26.70 -0.31
C ASN A 263 8.27 -25.31 -0.14
N VAL A 264 7.63 -24.43 0.64
CA VAL A 264 8.01 -23.02 0.76
C VAL A 264 8.54 -22.76 2.15
N GLU A 265 9.76 -22.25 2.19
CA GLU A 265 10.34 -21.73 3.40
C GLU A 265 9.66 -20.40 3.76
N LEU A 266 9.04 -20.37 4.94
CA LEU A 266 8.32 -19.24 5.48
C LEU A 266 9.14 -18.64 6.62
N GLN A 267 9.55 -17.39 6.48
CA GLN A 267 10.03 -16.56 7.58
C GLN A 267 8.88 -16.44 8.59
N GLN A 268 9.08 -17.00 9.78
CA GLN A 268 8.02 -17.07 10.78
C GLN A 268 7.86 -15.72 11.47
N ILE A 269 6.62 -15.22 11.48
CA ILE A 269 6.25 -14.02 12.23
C ILE A 269 6.24 -14.41 13.71
N ASN A 270 7.05 -13.75 14.54
CA ASN A 270 7.19 -14.05 15.96
C ASN A 270 6.67 -12.90 16.84
N GLY A 271 6.72 -13.07 18.17
CA GLY A 271 6.22 -12.10 19.15
C GLY A 271 6.81 -10.69 19.08
N SER A 272 7.97 -10.49 18.43
CA SER A 272 8.57 -9.17 18.27
C SER A 272 7.63 -8.18 17.55
N ILE A 273 6.74 -8.66 16.68
CA ILE A 273 5.75 -7.81 16.02
C ILE A 273 4.77 -7.18 17.02
N LEU A 274 4.34 -7.91 18.05
CA LEU A 274 3.44 -7.38 19.09
C LEU A 274 4.15 -6.35 19.96
N LYS A 275 5.41 -6.62 20.31
CA LYS A 275 6.26 -5.65 21.02
C LYS A 275 6.39 -4.36 20.22
N LEU A 276 6.75 -4.48 18.95
CA LEU A 276 6.91 -3.36 18.04
C LEU A 276 5.60 -2.55 17.89
N ILE A 277 4.44 -3.21 17.73
CA ILE A 277 3.13 -2.53 17.70
C ILE A 277 2.87 -1.75 18.99
N SER A 278 3.24 -2.33 20.14
CA SER A 278 3.09 -1.67 21.45
C SER A 278 3.99 -0.44 21.56
N ASP A 279 5.26 -0.55 21.16
CA ASP A 279 6.25 0.53 21.23
C ASP A 279 5.80 1.77 20.43
N TYR A 280 5.12 1.57 19.30
CA TYR A 280 4.59 2.67 18.47
C TYR A 280 3.19 3.15 18.85
N CYS A 281 2.46 2.45 19.74
CA CYS A 281 1.12 2.84 20.22
C CYS A 281 0.14 3.24 19.09
N VAL A 282 0.19 2.53 17.95
CA VAL A 282 -0.45 3.01 16.72
C VAL A 282 -1.98 2.97 16.83
N SER A 283 -2.61 4.13 16.71
CA SER A 283 -4.08 4.25 16.78
C SER A 283 -4.76 3.77 15.48
N ASN A 284 -5.90 3.08 15.61
CA ASN A 284 -6.70 2.51 14.52
C ASN A 284 -5.91 1.51 13.66
N PHE A 285 -5.04 0.73 14.31
CA PHE A 285 -4.16 -0.21 13.63
C PHE A 285 -4.88 -1.52 13.27
N ASP A 286 -4.64 -1.99 12.05
CA ASP A 286 -5.18 -3.20 11.47
C ASP A 286 -4.02 -4.11 11.02
N PHE A 287 -3.72 -5.11 11.83
CA PHE A 287 -2.70 -6.11 11.55
C PHE A 287 -3.36 -7.42 11.16
N SER A 288 -2.86 -8.00 10.08
CA SER A 288 -3.29 -9.31 9.64
C SER A 288 -2.09 -10.11 9.15
N ALA A 289 -1.60 -11.02 9.99
CA ALA A 289 -0.78 -12.14 9.57
C ALA A 289 -1.68 -13.35 9.34
N TYR A 290 -2.72 -13.12 8.53
CA TYR A 290 -3.76 -14.09 8.28
C TYR A 290 -3.60 -14.64 6.87
N SER A 291 -3.43 -15.95 6.81
CA SER A 291 -3.77 -16.72 5.64
C SER A 291 -5.06 -17.45 5.96
N ASP A 292 -6.04 -17.45 5.04
CA ASP A 292 -7.25 -18.29 5.10
C ASP A 292 -6.93 -19.80 5.25
N ILE A 293 -5.64 -20.16 5.33
CA ILE A 293 -5.07 -21.50 5.35
C ILE A 293 -4.30 -21.64 6.67
N SER A 294 -4.65 -22.67 7.44
CA SER A 294 -4.03 -23.03 8.73
C SER A 294 -2.54 -23.36 8.64
N ALA A 295 -1.98 -23.50 7.44
CA ALA A 295 -0.59 -23.87 7.21
C ALA A 295 0.42 -22.74 7.55
N ILE A 296 -0.02 -21.47 7.52
CA ILE A 296 0.83 -20.36 7.94
C ILE A 296 0.55 -20.08 9.42
N VAL A 297 1.45 -20.58 10.27
CA VAL A 297 1.39 -20.46 11.72
C VAL A 297 2.52 -19.56 12.20
N SER A 298 2.16 -18.53 12.97
CA SER A 298 3.11 -17.63 13.61
C SER A 298 3.76 -18.28 14.83
N GLN A 299 4.96 -17.83 15.18
CA GLN A 299 5.65 -18.14 16.44
C GLN A 299 5.29 -17.15 17.56
N ILE A 300 4.12 -16.52 17.48
CA ILE A 300 3.63 -15.65 18.57
C ILE A 300 3.19 -16.56 19.70
N SER A 301 3.93 -16.51 20.81
CA SER A 301 3.68 -17.33 22.00
C SER A 301 2.57 -16.72 22.87
N SER A 302 2.02 -17.54 23.77
CA SER A 302 1.08 -17.09 24.80
C SER A 302 1.70 -16.01 25.72
N ILE A 303 3.01 -16.08 25.96
CA ILE A 303 3.75 -15.09 26.74
C ILE A 303 3.78 -13.74 26.01
N ASP A 304 4.07 -13.73 24.71
CA ASP A 304 4.07 -12.51 23.90
C ASP A 304 2.72 -11.80 23.92
N MET A 305 1.64 -12.58 23.83
CA MET A 305 0.27 -12.05 23.94
C MET A 305 -0.01 -11.45 25.32
N CYS A 306 0.43 -12.10 26.41
CA CYS A 306 0.26 -11.58 27.77
C CYS A 306 1.05 -10.28 27.99
N LEU A 307 2.29 -10.20 27.50
CA LEU A 307 3.11 -9.00 27.57
C LEU A 307 2.49 -7.85 26.78
N PHE A 308 1.95 -8.14 25.59
CA PHE A 308 1.20 -7.18 24.78
C PHE A 308 0.00 -6.60 25.54
N ILE A 309 -0.83 -7.45 26.16
CA ILE A 309 -1.97 -7.04 26.97
C ILE A 309 -1.51 -6.17 28.15
N SER A 310 -0.49 -6.62 28.89
CA SER A 310 0.06 -5.89 30.05
C SER A 310 0.55 -4.48 29.66
N THR A 311 1.21 -4.38 28.50
CA THR A 311 1.73 -3.12 27.97
C THR A 311 0.59 -2.17 27.57
N TRP A 312 -0.42 -2.69 26.88
CA TRP A 312 -1.63 -1.93 26.54
C TRP A 312 -2.38 -1.43 27.78
N ARG A 313 -2.59 -2.30 28.77
CA ARG A 313 -3.30 -1.95 30.03
C ARG A 313 -2.61 -0.83 30.79
N SER A 314 -1.28 -0.82 30.75
CA SER A 314 -0.42 0.11 31.51
C SER A 314 -0.10 1.38 30.73
N SER A 315 -0.61 1.52 29.51
CA SER A 315 -0.39 2.69 28.69
C SER A 315 -1.04 3.95 29.28
N GLN A 316 -0.50 5.13 28.96
CA GLN A 316 -1.06 6.40 29.44
C GLN A 316 -2.48 6.63 28.92
N LYS A 317 -2.76 6.17 27.70
CA LYS A 317 -4.06 6.25 27.04
C LYS A 317 -4.27 4.99 26.20
N PRO A 318 -5.46 4.38 26.23
CA PRO A 318 -5.75 3.22 25.40
C PRO A 318 -5.63 3.60 23.94
N TRP A 319 -4.74 2.93 23.21
CA TRP A 319 -4.70 3.03 21.76
C TRP A 319 -5.72 2.06 21.14
N ASN A 320 -6.39 2.51 20.08
CA ASN A 320 -7.42 1.73 19.40
C ASN A 320 -6.78 0.69 18.47
N ILE A 321 -7.00 -0.59 18.78
CA ILE A 321 -6.66 -1.74 17.94
C ILE A 321 -7.92 -2.15 17.19
N ARG A 322 -7.93 -1.92 15.87
CA ARG A 322 -9.06 -2.33 15.03
C ARG A 322 -9.12 -3.85 14.92
N SER A 323 -7.98 -4.48 14.67
CA SER A 323 -7.83 -5.92 14.55
C SER A 323 -6.35 -6.30 14.54
N ILE A 324 -5.96 -7.34 15.27
CA ILE A 324 -4.70 -8.07 15.12
C ILE A 324 -5.08 -9.54 14.95
N SER A 325 -4.93 -10.08 13.75
CA SER A 325 -5.31 -11.45 13.41
C SER A 325 -4.10 -12.28 12.98
N PHE A 326 -3.93 -13.46 13.57
CA PHE A 326 -2.88 -14.42 13.22
C PHE A 326 -3.25 -15.85 13.64
N ASN A 327 -2.63 -16.85 13.00
CA ASN A 327 -2.70 -18.24 13.46
C ASN A 327 -1.49 -18.56 14.34
N SER A 328 -1.66 -19.35 15.41
CA SER A 328 -0.58 -19.83 16.29
C SER A 328 -0.85 -21.26 16.76
N MET A 329 0.19 -22.01 17.13
CA MET A 329 0.04 -23.32 17.79
C MET A 329 -0.44 -23.19 19.24
N VAL A 330 -0.44 -21.97 19.80
CA VAL A 330 -0.89 -21.70 21.16
C VAL A 330 -2.35 -22.14 21.33
N THR A 331 -2.57 -23.03 22.28
CA THR A 331 -3.91 -23.50 22.64
C THR A 331 -4.59 -22.53 23.59
N ILE A 332 -5.92 -22.66 23.71
CA ILE A 332 -6.71 -21.85 24.65
C ILE A 332 -6.24 -22.09 26.09
N ASP A 333 -5.97 -23.34 26.46
CA ASP A 333 -5.57 -23.72 27.82
C ASP A 333 -4.16 -23.27 28.17
N GLU A 334 -3.24 -23.33 27.20
CA GLU A 334 -1.89 -22.78 27.35
C GLU A 334 -1.93 -21.26 27.58
N PHE A 335 -2.69 -20.54 26.75
CA PHE A 335 -2.87 -19.10 26.93
C PHE A 335 -3.50 -18.80 28.29
N ARG A 336 -4.58 -19.49 28.67
CA ARG A 336 -5.25 -19.30 29.97
C ARG A 336 -4.28 -19.48 31.14
N SER A 337 -3.49 -20.55 31.12
CA SER A 337 -2.53 -20.87 32.18
C SER A 337 -1.46 -19.78 32.33
N ASN A 338 -0.92 -19.29 31.20
CA ASN A 338 0.06 -18.22 31.21
C ASN A 338 -0.55 -16.86 31.55
N ALA A 339 -1.77 -16.58 31.11
CA ALA A 339 -2.48 -15.36 31.46
C ALA A 339 -2.72 -15.25 32.96
N TYR A 340 -3.21 -16.31 33.62
CA TYR A 340 -3.37 -16.32 35.09
C TYR A 340 -2.04 -16.22 35.86
N ARG A 341 -0.92 -16.63 35.25
CA ARG A 341 0.41 -16.51 35.86
C ARG A 341 1.01 -15.11 35.69
N LEU A 342 0.84 -14.51 34.51
CA LEU A 342 1.56 -13.29 34.10
C LEU A 342 0.72 -12.02 34.24
N LEU A 343 -0.60 -12.14 34.22
CA LEU A 343 -1.54 -11.04 34.48
C LEU A 343 -2.12 -11.28 35.88
N PRO A 344 -2.02 -10.32 36.82
CA PRO A 344 -2.60 -10.45 38.16
C PRO A 344 -4.07 -10.92 38.16
N ASN A 345 -4.49 -11.61 39.21
CA ASN A 345 -5.69 -12.47 39.26
C ASN A 345 -7.06 -11.85 38.87
N ASP A 346 -7.16 -10.54 38.66
CA ASP A 346 -8.41 -9.84 38.30
C ASP A 346 -8.31 -9.14 36.93
N GLN A 347 -7.26 -9.44 36.16
CA GLN A 347 -6.89 -8.67 34.98
C GLN A 347 -7.32 -9.32 33.66
N ILE A 348 -7.74 -10.57 33.67
CA ILE A 348 -8.31 -11.24 32.50
C ILE A 348 -9.58 -11.98 32.88
N MET A 349 -10.64 -11.76 32.13
CA MET A 349 -11.95 -12.37 32.34
C MET A 349 -12.24 -13.30 31.17
N ASP A 350 -12.69 -14.52 31.46
CA ASP A 350 -13.29 -15.40 30.45
C ASP A 350 -14.66 -14.83 30.04
N VAL A 351 -14.92 -14.65 28.74
CA VAL A 351 -16.22 -14.17 28.23
C VAL A 351 -16.78 -15.17 27.21
N PRO A 352 -18.10 -15.46 27.22
CA PRO A 352 -18.71 -16.28 26.18
C PRO A 352 -18.48 -15.65 24.79
N TYR A 353 -18.11 -16.47 23.79
CA TYR A 353 -17.79 -16.06 22.41
C TYR A 353 -16.55 -15.16 22.22
N CYS A 354 -16.26 -14.26 23.16
CA CYS A 354 -14.99 -13.52 23.26
C CYS A 354 -14.14 -14.19 24.33
N ARG A 355 -13.31 -15.16 23.95
CA ARG A 355 -12.68 -16.09 24.91
C ARG A 355 -12.03 -15.41 26.11
N PHE A 356 -11.36 -14.27 25.91
CA PHE A 356 -10.78 -13.49 27.00
C PHE A 356 -10.98 -11.97 26.83
N ARG A 357 -11.10 -11.25 27.95
CA ARG A 357 -11.20 -9.78 27.99
C ARG A 357 -10.32 -9.21 29.10
N SER A 358 -9.74 -8.04 28.86
CA SER A 358 -8.92 -7.32 29.84
C SER A 358 -9.19 -5.82 29.79
N ILE A 359 -9.40 -5.19 30.95
CA ILE A 359 -9.81 -3.77 31.07
C ILE A 359 -8.58 -2.85 31.19
N HIS A 360 -8.62 -1.66 30.57
CA HIS A 360 -7.54 -0.68 30.71
C HIS A 360 -7.46 -0.13 32.15
N ARG A 361 -6.24 0.04 32.70
CA ARG A 361 -6.04 0.43 34.11
C ARG A 361 -6.68 1.78 34.47
N THR A 362 -6.54 2.77 33.59
CA THR A 362 -7.03 4.15 33.81
C THR A 362 -8.40 4.42 33.17
N TYR A 363 -8.84 3.59 32.22
CA TYR A 363 -10.05 3.83 31.41
C TYR A 363 -10.94 2.60 31.44
N PRO A 364 -11.71 2.38 32.52
CA PRO A 364 -12.38 1.12 32.79
C PRO A 364 -13.51 0.78 31.79
N ASN A 365 -13.97 1.77 31.02
CA ASN A 365 -14.96 1.60 29.95
C ASN A 365 -14.36 1.07 28.64
N ILE A 366 -13.04 0.89 28.56
CA ILE A 366 -12.34 0.39 27.37
C ILE A 366 -11.64 -0.92 27.72
N ALA A 367 -11.87 -1.93 26.90
CA ALA A 367 -11.25 -3.24 27.05
C ALA A 367 -10.51 -3.67 25.79
N ILE A 368 -9.50 -4.51 25.99
CA ILE A 368 -8.91 -5.35 24.96
C ILE A 368 -9.57 -6.73 25.02
N GLU A 369 -10.00 -7.23 23.87
CA GLU A 369 -10.68 -8.50 23.71
C GLU A 369 -9.85 -9.43 22.84
N LEU A 370 -9.77 -10.69 23.27
CA LEU A 370 -9.13 -11.78 22.55
C LEU A 370 -10.20 -12.82 22.21
N ALA A 371 -10.53 -12.90 20.93
CA ALA A 371 -11.32 -13.99 20.39
C ALA A 371 -10.36 -15.05 19.82
N CYS A 372 -10.74 -16.32 19.95
CA CYS A 372 -10.02 -17.38 19.27
C CYS A 372 -10.93 -18.50 18.78
N TYR A 373 -10.53 -19.06 17.64
CA TYR A 373 -11.27 -20.06 16.89
C TYR A 373 -10.33 -21.21 16.52
N GLY A 374 -10.80 -22.44 16.63
CA GLY A 374 -10.05 -23.59 16.12
C GLY A 374 -9.99 -23.53 14.59
N ASN A 375 -8.80 -23.68 14.02
CA ASN A 375 -8.55 -23.60 12.59
C ASN A 375 -7.62 -24.75 12.14
N GLY A 376 -8.20 -25.95 11.99
CA GLY A 376 -7.44 -27.16 11.68
C GLY A 376 -6.43 -27.47 12.79
N ASN A 377 -5.13 -27.46 12.45
CA ASN A 377 -4.03 -27.77 13.38
C ASN A 377 -3.52 -26.54 14.16
N ALA A 378 -4.17 -25.38 14.01
CA ALA A 378 -3.76 -24.14 14.67
C ALA A 378 -4.97 -23.44 15.31
N THR A 379 -4.68 -22.49 16.21
CA THR A 379 -5.67 -21.57 16.77
C THR A 379 -5.56 -20.24 16.05
N GLN A 380 -6.66 -19.75 15.50
CA GLN A 380 -6.74 -18.37 15.03
C GLN A 380 -7.00 -17.44 16.22
N TRP A 381 -6.14 -16.45 16.41
CA TRP A 381 -6.26 -15.42 17.43
C TRP A 381 -6.65 -14.09 16.79
N LEU A 382 -7.61 -13.40 17.42
CA LEU A 382 -8.08 -12.07 17.03
C LEU A 382 -8.04 -11.16 18.26
N ILE A 383 -7.22 -10.12 18.22
CA ILE A 383 -7.12 -9.11 19.28
C ILE A 383 -7.71 -7.79 18.79
N ARG A 384 -8.58 -7.18 19.58
CA ARG A 384 -9.21 -5.88 19.27
C ARG A 384 -9.45 -5.08 20.54
N THR A 385 -9.65 -3.77 20.40
CA THR A 385 -10.13 -2.93 21.51
C THR A 385 -11.55 -2.45 21.25
N GLY A 386 -12.34 -2.34 22.29
CA GLY A 386 -13.72 -1.85 22.20
C GLY A 386 -14.16 -1.18 23.49
N TYR A 387 -15.29 -0.48 23.41
CA TYR A 387 -15.99 -0.02 24.60
C TYR A 387 -16.73 -1.21 25.22
N ILE A 388 -16.72 -1.25 26.55
CA ILE A 388 -17.57 -2.16 27.31
C ILE A 388 -18.93 -1.46 27.38
N ASP A 389 -19.94 -2.01 26.71
CA ASP A 389 -21.31 -1.54 26.90
C ASP A 389 -21.65 -1.67 28.40
N PRO A 390 -22.29 -0.67 29.03
CA PRO A 390 -22.74 -0.82 30.40
C PRO A 390 -23.67 -2.04 30.48
N PRO A 391 -23.62 -2.84 31.56
CA PRO A 391 -24.58 -3.92 31.74
C PRO A 391 -25.99 -3.32 31.70
N ASN A 392 -26.83 -3.84 30.79
CA ASN A 392 -28.27 -3.56 30.76
C ASN A 392 -28.94 -4.10 32.03
#